data_AF-N9ZE50-F1
#
_entry.id   AF-N9ZE50-F1
#
_cell.length_a   1.000
_cell.length_b   1.000
_cell.length_c   1.000
_cell.angle_alpha   90.00
_cell.angle_beta   90.00
_cell.angle_gamma   90.00
#
_symmetry.space_group_name_H-M   'P 1'
#
loop_
_entity.id
_entity.type
_entity.pdbx_description
1 polymer ?
#
loop_
_entity_poly.entity_id
_entity_poly.type
_entity_poly.pdbx_seq_one_letter_code
_entity_poly.pdbx_strand_id
1 'polypeptide(L)'
;MIVISLYTNFDYLCNEPFYIDGIGTVKCPTLRDIRTITFKVFALFQNILDMTLESYLKSFKTTFDGSNDKLREDISLFRILLYDNPSILFSMINFFILDEIEFNQDMNRIDVFNYYQVKNESSVSNQKRIIGHIGEDNFDTFRSELRCLLSMNSFEEEKPKFAKGTEKLAQTMFNRFRENALKSKKKKSMDGNYTLDNMIRKYCTHNKVGINILNVWDMTYYQFISMFNEYLNGRQHDFNDMMAANTFSYKKYSDYNPMGFIKKLNM
;
A
#
# COMPACT_ATOMS: atom_id res chain seq x y z
N MET A 1 13.19 -5.68 -8.46
CA MET A 1 12.68 -5.13 -9.73
C MET A 1 12.16 -3.74 -9.40
N ILE A 2 12.70 -2.69 -10.03
CA ILE A 2 12.21 -1.32 -9.82
C ILE A 2 10.80 -1.28 -10.40
N VAL A 3 9.80 -1.21 -9.53
CA VAL A 3 8.42 -0.95 -9.96
C VAL A 3 8.39 0.53 -10.30
N ILE A 4 8.54 0.85 -11.59
CA ILE A 4 8.24 2.19 -12.10
C ILE A 4 6.71 2.20 -12.22
N SER A 5 6.03 2.64 -11.16
CA SER A 5 4.59 2.86 -11.21
C SER A 5 4.29 3.91 -12.27
N LEU A 6 3.21 3.69 -13.03
CA LEU A 6 2.72 4.68 -14.00
C LEU A 6 2.34 6.00 -13.32
N TYR A 7 1.98 5.94 -12.03
CA TYR A 7 1.51 7.05 -11.23
C TYR A 7 2.45 7.35 -10.05
N THR A 8 2.43 8.59 -9.60
CA THR A 8 3.23 9.08 -8.49
C THR A 8 2.45 9.12 -7.18
N ASN A 9 3.17 9.29 -6.07
CA ASN A 9 2.55 9.51 -4.77
C ASN A 9 1.57 10.70 -4.74
N PHE A 10 1.77 11.71 -5.60
CA PHE A 10 0.86 12.85 -5.72
C PHE A 10 -0.50 12.42 -6.26
N ASP A 11 -0.52 11.56 -7.26
CA ASP A 11 -1.76 11.11 -7.91
C ASP A 11 -2.64 10.36 -6.91
N TYR A 12 -2.05 9.48 -6.09
CA TYR A 12 -2.77 8.70 -5.07
C TYR A 12 -3.33 9.54 -3.89
N LEU A 13 -3.00 10.83 -3.80
CA LEU A 13 -3.63 11.76 -2.86
C LEU A 13 -5.03 12.21 -3.30
N CYS A 14 -5.49 11.80 -4.49
CA CYS A 14 -6.85 12.00 -4.96
C CYS A 14 -7.67 10.70 -4.86
N ASN A 15 -9.00 10.83 -4.81
CA ASN A 15 -9.94 9.71 -4.91
C ASN A 15 -10.43 9.45 -6.35
N GLU A 16 -9.89 10.17 -7.33
CA GLU A 16 -10.21 9.96 -8.74
C GLU A 16 -9.67 8.61 -9.22
N PRO A 17 -10.42 7.89 -10.08
CA PRO A 17 -9.94 6.65 -10.68
C PRO A 17 -8.78 6.88 -11.66
N PHE A 18 -7.95 5.85 -11.83
CA PHE A 18 -6.79 5.85 -12.71
C PHE A 18 -6.98 4.86 -13.85
N TYR A 19 -6.54 5.22 -15.04
CA TYR A 19 -6.59 4.33 -16.21
C TYR A 19 -5.22 3.70 -16.45
N ILE A 20 -5.13 2.39 -16.31
CA ILE A 20 -3.92 1.63 -16.60
C ILE A 20 -4.05 1.02 -18.00
N ASP A 21 -3.13 1.38 -18.90
CA ASP A 21 -3.15 0.89 -20.27
C ASP A 21 -3.13 -0.64 -20.33
N GLY A 22 -4.00 -1.22 -21.16
CA GLY A 22 -4.21 -2.67 -21.27
C GLY A 22 -4.95 -3.33 -20.09
N ILE A 23 -5.15 -2.65 -18.96
CA ILE A 23 -5.89 -3.18 -17.80
C ILE A 23 -7.26 -2.52 -17.67
N GLY A 24 -7.37 -1.20 -17.66
CA GLY A 24 -8.64 -0.49 -17.47
C GLY A 24 -8.63 0.49 -16.30
N THR A 25 -9.83 0.87 -15.86
CA THR A 25 -10.05 1.93 -14.87
C THR A 25 -10.06 1.35 -13.46
N VAL A 26 -9.01 1.67 -12.70
CA VAL A 26 -8.82 1.27 -11.31
C VAL A 26 -9.29 2.38 -10.36
N LYS A 27 -10.11 2.03 -9.37
CA LYS A 27 -10.48 2.97 -8.30
C LYS A 27 -9.50 2.92 -7.13
N CYS A 28 -9.31 4.06 -6.48
CA CYS A 28 -8.78 4.14 -5.13
C CYS A 28 -9.88 3.78 -4.11
N PRO A 29 -9.81 2.63 -3.42
CA PRO A 29 -10.85 2.28 -2.47
C PRO A 29 -10.82 3.21 -1.27
N THR A 30 -11.99 3.75 -0.93
CA THR A 30 -12.23 4.48 0.31
C THR A 30 -12.33 3.51 1.49
N LEU A 31 -12.16 4.02 2.72
CA LEU A 31 -12.46 3.23 3.91
C LEU A 31 -13.94 2.78 3.93
N ARG A 32 -14.83 3.57 3.32
CA ARG A 32 -16.23 3.20 3.11
C ARG A 32 -16.37 2.01 2.16
N ASP A 33 -15.64 1.98 1.05
CA ASP A 33 -15.62 0.83 0.13
C ASP A 33 -15.10 -0.42 0.83
N ILE A 34 -14.03 -0.31 1.62
CA ILE A 34 -13.49 -1.43 2.39
C ILE A 34 -14.52 -1.96 3.40
N ARG A 35 -15.32 -1.09 4.00
CA ARG A 35 -16.37 -1.48 4.93
C ARG A 35 -17.44 -2.35 4.25
N THR A 36 -17.75 -2.15 2.97
CA THR A 36 -18.80 -2.93 2.27
C THR A 36 -18.42 -4.41 2.12
N ILE A 37 -17.14 -4.70 1.90
CA ILE A 37 -16.60 -6.07 1.80
C ILE A 37 -16.06 -6.62 3.12
N THR A 38 -15.98 -5.78 4.16
CA THR A 38 -15.27 -6.00 5.43
C THR A 38 -13.74 -5.96 5.32
N PHE A 39 -13.09 -5.53 6.40
CA PHE A 39 -11.63 -5.44 6.45
C PHE A 39 -10.93 -6.80 6.34
N LYS A 40 -11.57 -7.91 6.74
CA LYS A 40 -10.96 -9.24 6.61
C LYS A 40 -10.80 -9.64 5.14
N VAL A 41 -11.82 -9.37 4.32
CA VAL A 41 -11.78 -9.64 2.87
C VAL A 41 -10.78 -8.71 2.20
N PHE A 42 -10.76 -7.42 2.59
CA PHE A 42 -9.77 -6.49 2.08
C PHE A 42 -8.32 -6.88 2.45
N ALA A 43 -8.07 -7.33 3.68
CA ALA A 43 -6.77 -7.83 4.10
C ALA A 43 -6.36 -9.09 3.33
N LEU A 44 -7.31 -9.94 2.94
CA LEU A 44 -7.05 -11.06 2.05
C LEU A 44 -6.60 -10.59 0.65
N PHE A 45 -7.23 -9.55 0.11
CA PHE A 45 -6.78 -8.94 -1.16
C PHE A 45 -5.36 -8.39 -1.02
N GLN A 46 -5.07 -7.64 0.05
CA GLN A 46 -3.70 -7.16 0.32
C GLN A 46 -2.68 -8.31 0.36
N ASN A 47 -3.03 -9.43 1.02
CA ASN A 47 -2.16 -10.60 1.04
C ASN A 47 -1.91 -11.16 -0.36
N ILE A 48 -2.94 -11.29 -1.21
CA ILE A 48 -2.79 -11.78 -2.59
C ILE A 48 -1.90 -10.84 -3.43
N LEU A 49 -2.05 -9.53 -3.24
CA LEU A 49 -1.22 -8.54 -3.93
C LEU A 49 0.26 -8.69 -3.57
N ASP A 50 0.59 -8.97 -2.31
CA ASP A 50 1.97 -9.10 -1.83
C ASP A 50 2.55 -10.52 -1.92
N MET A 51 1.70 -11.53 -2.15
CA MET A 51 2.09 -12.93 -2.14
C MET A 51 2.94 -13.30 -3.36
N THR A 52 3.97 -14.11 -3.13
CA THR A 52 4.72 -14.77 -4.20
C THR A 52 4.11 -16.14 -4.51
N LEU A 53 4.32 -16.65 -5.72
CA LEU A 53 3.93 -18.01 -6.10
C LEU A 53 4.40 -19.05 -5.08
N GLU A 54 5.66 -18.96 -4.64
CA GLU A 54 6.22 -19.85 -3.62
C GLU A 54 5.47 -19.78 -2.28
N SER A 55 5.10 -18.57 -1.84
CA SER A 55 4.37 -18.37 -0.60
C SER A 55 2.96 -18.94 -0.67
N TYR A 56 2.30 -18.83 -1.83
CA TYR A 56 1.00 -19.44 -2.08
C TYR A 56 1.10 -20.97 -1.98
N LEU A 57 2.00 -21.58 -2.75
CA LEU A 57 2.20 -23.03 -2.79
C LEU A 57 2.58 -23.61 -1.41
N LYS A 58 3.33 -22.88 -0.60
CA LYS A 58 3.67 -23.29 0.78
C LYS A 58 2.46 -23.24 1.72
N SER A 59 1.56 -22.28 1.54
CA SER A 59 0.41 -22.04 2.43
C SER A 59 -0.77 -22.97 2.12
N PHE A 60 -0.95 -23.35 0.85
CA PHE A 60 -2.09 -24.14 0.36
C PHE A 60 -1.71 -25.57 -0.07
N LYS A 61 -0.78 -26.23 0.64
CA LYS A 61 -0.27 -27.59 0.36
C LYS A 61 -1.32 -28.73 0.42
N THR A 62 -2.40 -28.69 -0.34
CA THR A 62 -3.41 -29.78 -0.32
C THR A 62 -3.79 -30.37 -1.67
N THR A 63 -3.20 -29.96 -2.79
CA THR A 63 -3.50 -30.59 -4.10
C THR A 63 -2.29 -30.83 -5.02
N PHE A 64 -1.17 -30.13 -4.84
CA PHE A 64 0.05 -30.38 -5.60
C PHE A 64 0.96 -31.37 -4.88
N ASP A 65 0.56 -32.64 -4.88
CA ASP A 65 1.38 -33.74 -4.35
C ASP A 65 2.63 -33.89 -5.23
N GLY A 66 3.80 -33.92 -4.58
CA GLY A 66 5.12 -33.59 -5.15
C GLY A 66 5.72 -34.58 -6.15
N SER A 67 4.98 -34.95 -7.21
CA SER A 67 5.43 -35.95 -8.19
C SER A 67 5.72 -35.41 -9.59
N ASN A 68 5.43 -34.14 -9.90
CA ASN A 68 5.75 -33.53 -11.19
C ASN A 68 6.47 -32.19 -11.03
N ASP A 69 7.78 -32.23 -10.76
CA ASP A 69 8.63 -31.04 -10.75
C ASP A 69 8.62 -30.29 -12.10
N LYS A 70 8.29 -30.97 -13.21
CA LYS A 70 8.10 -30.37 -14.54
C LYS A 70 6.87 -29.45 -14.67
N LEU A 71 5.86 -29.59 -13.82
CA LEU A 71 4.67 -28.72 -13.82
C LEU A 71 4.90 -27.41 -13.06
N ARG A 72 5.96 -27.31 -12.25
CA ARG A 72 6.23 -26.13 -11.41
C ARG A 72 6.86 -24.97 -12.18
N GLU A 73 7.53 -25.23 -13.29
CA GLU A 73 8.30 -24.20 -14.00
C GLU A 73 7.43 -23.25 -14.86
N ASP A 74 6.20 -23.65 -15.21
CA ASP A 74 5.35 -22.91 -16.16
C ASP A 74 4.02 -22.38 -15.60
N ILE A 75 3.74 -22.54 -14.30
CA ILE A 75 2.45 -22.10 -13.72
C ILE A 75 2.60 -20.74 -13.06
N SER A 76 1.93 -19.71 -13.60
CA SER A 76 1.83 -18.40 -12.97
C SER A 76 0.89 -18.38 -11.76
N LEU A 77 1.09 -17.39 -10.87
CA LEU A 77 0.20 -17.15 -9.73
C LEU A 77 -1.24 -16.87 -10.19
N PHE A 78 -1.42 -16.18 -11.31
CA PHE A 78 -2.74 -15.90 -11.89
C PHE A 78 -3.50 -17.21 -12.17
N ARG A 79 -2.86 -18.16 -12.87
CA ARG A 79 -3.48 -19.46 -13.18
C ARG A 79 -3.86 -20.24 -11.93
N ILE A 80 -2.99 -20.28 -10.92
CA ILE A 80 -3.31 -20.97 -9.67
C ILE A 80 -4.53 -20.34 -9.00
N LEU A 81 -4.55 -19.01 -8.88
CA LEU A 81 -5.68 -18.32 -8.27
C LEU A 81 -6.98 -18.54 -9.06
N LEU A 82 -6.89 -18.56 -10.39
CA LEU A 82 -8.04 -18.80 -11.26
C LEU A 82 -8.64 -20.20 -11.07
N TYR A 83 -7.81 -21.24 -10.92
CA TYR A 83 -8.32 -22.61 -10.79
C TYR A 83 -8.58 -23.04 -9.35
N ASP A 84 -7.81 -22.55 -8.37
CA ASP A 84 -7.94 -22.93 -6.97
C ASP A 84 -9.00 -22.08 -6.24
N ASN A 85 -9.03 -20.77 -6.50
CA ASN A 85 -9.92 -19.83 -5.83
C ASN A 85 -10.48 -18.73 -6.76
N PRO A 86 -11.22 -19.09 -7.84
CA PRO A 86 -11.71 -18.14 -8.84
C PRO A 86 -12.61 -17.06 -8.24
N SER A 87 -13.40 -17.40 -7.22
CA SER A 87 -14.31 -16.45 -6.55
C SER A 87 -13.55 -15.32 -5.85
N ILE A 88 -12.40 -15.62 -5.23
CA ILE A 88 -11.56 -14.63 -4.55
C ILE A 88 -10.86 -13.74 -5.57
N LEU A 89 -10.31 -14.35 -6.63
CA LEU A 89 -9.67 -13.61 -7.73
C LEU A 89 -10.66 -12.64 -8.38
N PHE A 90 -11.84 -13.13 -8.77
CA PHE A 90 -12.90 -12.30 -9.35
C PHE A 90 -13.36 -11.21 -8.40
N SER A 91 -13.57 -11.53 -7.11
CA SER A 91 -13.97 -10.52 -6.12
C SER A 91 -12.93 -9.42 -5.93
N MET A 92 -11.64 -9.77 -5.97
CA MET A 92 -10.54 -8.80 -5.89
C MET A 92 -10.55 -7.89 -7.12
N ILE A 93 -10.61 -8.46 -8.32
CA ILE A 93 -10.62 -7.69 -9.57
C ILE A 93 -11.84 -6.76 -9.61
N ASN A 94 -13.04 -7.29 -9.32
CA ASN A 94 -14.28 -6.53 -9.30
C ASN A 94 -14.33 -5.46 -8.19
N PHE A 95 -13.54 -5.62 -7.13
CA PHE A 95 -13.43 -4.59 -6.11
C PHE A 95 -12.63 -3.38 -6.61
N PHE A 96 -11.54 -3.59 -7.35
CA PHE A 96 -10.65 -2.50 -7.79
C PHE A 96 -11.01 -1.91 -9.16
N ILE A 97 -11.55 -2.71 -10.07
CA ILE A 97 -11.93 -2.25 -11.41
C ILE A 97 -13.35 -1.67 -11.40
N LEU A 98 -13.53 -0.51 -12.02
CA LEU A 98 -14.85 0.14 -12.16
C LEU A 98 -15.63 -0.32 -13.40
N ASP A 99 -14.91 -0.85 -14.39
CA ASP A 99 -15.47 -1.24 -15.67
C ASP A 99 -16.29 -2.54 -15.58
N GLU A 100 -17.24 -2.76 -16.49
CA GLU A 100 -17.99 -4.01 -16.55
C GLU A 100 -17.07 -5.18 -16.90
N ILE A 101 -17.10 -6.24 -16.08
CA ILE A 101 -16.23 -7.42 -16.22
C ILE A 101 -17.02 -8.58 -16.81
N GLU A 102 -16.51 -9.17 -17.89
CA GLU A 102 -16.96 -10.48 -18.38
C GLU A 102 -15.77 -11.44 -18.43
N PHE A 103 -15.97 -12.65 -17.88
CA PHE A 103 -15.00 -13.71 -17.98
C PHE A 103 -15.14 -14.39 -19.34
N ASN A 104 -14.06 -14.41 -20.13
CA ASN A 104 -14.04 -15.08 -21.43
C ASN A 104 -13.21 -16.35 -21.32
N GLN A 105 -13.92 -17.49 -21.32
CA GLN A 105 -13.32 -18.81 -21.31
C GLN A 105 -13.30 -19.35 -22.74
N ASP A 106 -12.13 -19.36 -23.37
CA ASP A 106 -11.97 -19.84 -24.74
C ASP A 106 -10.95 -20.98 -24.74
N MET A 107 -11.35 -22.18 -25.18
CA MET A 107 -10.54 -23.41 -25.04
C MET A 107 -9.19 -23.37 -25.78
N ASN A 108 -9.00 -22.38 -26.67
CA ASN A 108 -7.78 -22.15 -27.44
C ASN A 108 -7.11 -20.78 -27.15
N ARG A 109 -7.59 -19.99 -26.17
CA ARG A 109 -6.97 -18.72 -25.76
C ARG A 109 -6.75 -18.65 -24.25
N ILE A 110 -5.90 -17.72 -23.85
CA ILE A 110 -5.56 -17.42 -22.45
C ILE A 110 -6.85 -17.01 -21.72
N ASP A 111 -7.16 -17.64 -20.59
CA ASP A 111 -8.30 -17.27 -19.74
C ASP A 111 -8.11 -15.82 -19.26
N VAL A 112 -9.03 -14.93 -19.62
CA VAL A 112 -8.94 -13.50 -19.32
C VAL A 112 -10.26 -12.92 -18.83
N PHE A 113 -10.17 -11.93 -17.94
CA PHE A 113 -11.27 -11.05 -17.60
C PHE A 113 -11.24 -9.86 -18.56
N ASN A 114 -12.22 -9.74 -19.46
CA ASN A 114 -12.32 -8.60 -20.37
C ASN A 114 -13.15 -7.48 -19.74
N TYR A 115 -12.73 -6.23 -19.98
CA TYR A 115 -13.43 -5.05 -19.51
C TYR A 115 -14.07 -4.29 -20.64
N TYR A 116 -15.29 -3.81 -20.40
CA TYR A 116 -16.04 -3.08 -21.40
C TYR A 116 -16.43 -1.69 -20.92
N GLN A 117 -16.23 -0.70 -21.78
CA GLN A 117 -16.85 0.62 -21.60
C GLN A 117 -18.21 0.61 -22.29
N VAL A 118 -19.28 0.86 -21.53
CA VAL A 118 -20.61 1.08 -22.09
C VAL A 118 -20.71 2.53 -22.56
N LYS A 119 -20.54 2.75 -23.86
CA LYS A 119 -20.90 4.04 -24.46
C LYS A 119 -22.42 4.11 -24.63
N ASN A 120 -23.09 4.88 -23.78
CA ASN A 120 -24.46 5.32 -24.03
C ASN A 120 -24.45 6.47 -25.05
N GLU A 121 -24.01 6.19 -26.28
CA GLU A 121 -24.27 7.09 -27.40
C GLU A 121 -25.65 6.77 -27.98
N SER A 122 -26.42 7.83 -28.19
CA SER A 122 -27.84 7.79 -28.49
C SER A 122 -28.14 6.88 -29.69
N SER A 123 -29.04 5.91 -29.45
CA SER A 123 -29.96 5.38 -30.45
C SER A 123 -29.54 4.23 -31.38
N VAL A 124 -28.36 3.59 -31.29
CA VAL A 124 -28.12 2.33 -32.06
C VAL A 124 -27.10 1.38 -31.38
N SER A 125 -27.61 0.31 -30.76
CA SER A 125 -26.91 -0.90 -30.25
C SER A 125 -25.83 -0.70 -29.17
N ASN A 126 -25.96 -1.48 -28.08
CA ASN A 126 -24.93 -1.65 -27.04
C ASN A 126 -23.65 -2.29 -27.62
N GLN A 127 -22.83 -1.54 -28.36
CA GLN A 127 -21.51 -2.01 -28.76
C GLN A 127 -20.58 -1.93 -27.55
N LYS A 128 -20.38 -3.08 -26.90
CA LYS A 128 -19.39 -3.23 -25.85
C LYS A 128 -17.99 -3.19 -26.48
N ARG A 129 -17.22 -2.13 -26.22
CA ARG A 129 -15.82 -2.04 -26.64
C ARG A 129 -14.93 -2.55 -25.53
N ILE A 130 -14.06 -3.51 -25.84
CA ILE A 130 -13.01 -3.96 -24.92
C ILE A 130 -12.03 -2.80 -24.69
N ILE A 131 -11.85 -2.41 -23.43
CA ILE A 131 -10.95 -1.31 -23.01
C ILE A 131 -9.71 -1.82 -22.25
N GLY A 132 -9.70 -3.09 -21.88
CA GLY A 132 -8.58 -3.77 -21.24
C GLY A 132 -8.94 -5.22 -20.91
N HIS A 133 -7.98 -5.94 -20.34
CA HIS A 133 -8.18 -7.27 -19.80
C HIS A 133 -7.29 -7.52 -18.58
N ILE A 134 -7.59 -8.53 -17.77
CA ILE A 134 -6.63 -9.12 -16.82
C ILE A 134 -6.42 -10.59 -17.16
N GLY A 135 -5.16 -10.95 -17.39
CA GLY A 135 -4.69 -12.28 -17.69
C GLY A 135 -3.30 -12.55 -17.13
N GLU A 136 -2.76 -13.72 -17.44
CA GLU A 136 -1.40 -14.11 -17.04
C GLU A 136 -0.32 -13.14 -17.53
N ASP A 137 -0.55 -12.48 -18.65
CA ASP A 137 0.37 -11.54 -19.30
C ASP A 137 0.53 -10.22 -18.54
N ASN A 138 -0.48 -9.76 -17.81
CA ASN A 138 -0.48 -8.45 -17.17
C ASN A 138 -0.86 -8.46 -15.68
N PHE A 139 -1.17 -9.62 -15.08
CA PHE A 139 -1.56 -9.72 -13.69
C PHE A 139 -0.49 -9.19 -12.73
N ASP A 140 0.78 -9.41 -12.99
CA ASP A 140 1.87 -8.90 -12.14
C ASP A 140 2.00 -7.38 -12.21
N THR A 141 1.74 -6.77 -13.37
CA THR A 141 1.66 -5.32 -13.54
C THR A 141 0.48 -4.78 -12.74
N PHE A 142 -0.70 -5.39 -12.89
CA PHE A 142 -1.88 -5.03 -12.12
C PHE A 142 -1.63 -5.08 -10.60
N ARG A 143 -1.05 -6.18 -10.11
CA ARG A 143 -0.72 -6.32 -8.68
C ARG A 143 0.27 -5.25 -8.22
N SER A 144 1.28 -4.95 -9.05
CA SER A 144 2.30 -3.95 -8.72
C SER A 144 1.70 -2.55 -8.61
N GLU A 145 0.82 -2.15 -9.53
CA GLU A 145 0.13 -0.86 -9.47
C GLU A 145 -0.81 -0.79 -8.25
N LEU A 146 -1.54 -1.85 -7.94
CA LEU A 146 -2.37 -1.89 -6.71
C LEU A 146 -1.54 -1.82 -5.42
N ARG A 147 -0.33 -2.40 -5.39
CA ARG A 147 0.58 -2.25 -4.24
C ARG A 147 1.02 -0.80 -4.05
N CYS A 148 1.25 -0.07 -5.14
CA CYS A 148 1.53 1.38 -5.09
C CYS A 148 0.33 2.12 -4.50
N LEU A 149 -0.85 1.88 -5.06
CA LEU A 149 -2.11 2.50 -4.67
C LEU A 149 -2.49 2.22 -3.21
N LEU A 150 -2.05 1.10 -2.63
CA LEU A 150 -2.33 0.75 -1.24
C LEU A 150 -1.18 1.09 -0.28
N SER A 151 -0.20 1.90 -0.70
CA SER A 151 1.00 2.25 0.07
C SER A 151 1.77 1.03 0.61
N MET A 152 1.73 -0.09 -0.12
CA MET A 152 2.37 -1.36 0.29
C MET A 152 3.83 -1.44 -0.19
N ASN A 153 4.25 -0.53 -1.07
CA ASN A 153 5.61 -0.51 -1.55
C ASN A 153 6.59 -0.15 -0.44
N SER A 154 7.61 -0.98 -0.26
CA SER A 154 8.83 -0.56 0.40
C SER A 154 9.57 0.38 -0.54
N PHE A 155 9.50 1.69 -0.30
CA PHE A 155 10.43 2.61 -0.93
C PHE A 155 11.85 2.20 -0.52
N GLU A 156 12.75 2.04 -1.48
CA GLU A 156 14.19 2.01 -1.14
C GLU A 156 14.49 3.35 -0.47
N GLU A 157 14.91 3.29 0.80
CA GLU A 157 15.35 4.48 1.53
C GLU A 157 16.50 5.11 0.73
N GLU A 158 16.24 6.24 0.06
CA GLU A 158 17.31 7.04 -0.51
C GLU A 158 18.30 7.37 0.59
N LYS A 159 19.57 6.96 0.42
CA LYS A 159 20.60 7.25 1.41
C LYS A 159 20.72 8.78 1.51
N PRO A 160 20.44 9.39 2.68
CA PRO A 160 20.51 10.83 2.81
C PRO A 160 21.94 11.31 2.55
N LYS A 161 22.08 12.39 1.78
CA LYS A 161 23.36 13.08 1.60
C LYS A 161 23.62 13.94 2.83
N PHE A 162 24.66 13.61 3.60
CA PHE A 162 25.03 14.38 4.80
C PHE A 162 25.85 15.61 4.44
N ALA A 163 25.65 16.73 5.16
CA ALA A 163 26.44 17.94 4.97
C ALA A 163 27.90 17.75 5.43
N LYS A 164 28.85 18.36 4.69
CA LYS A 164 30.29 18.31 4.99
C LYS A 164 30.55 18.86 6.40
N GLY A 165 31.25 18.08 7.23
CA GLY A 165 31.61 18.44 8.62
C GLY A 165 30.76 17.77 9.71
N THR A 166 29.58 17.23 9.37
CA THR A 166 28.71 16.46 10.29
C THR A 166 28.54 14.99 9.88
N GLU A 167 29.24 14.55 8.82
CA GLU A 167 29.08 13.24 8.17
C GLU A 167 29.17 12.07 9.15
N LYS A 168 30.25 11.96 9.96
CA LYS A 168 30.41 10.82 10.88
C LYS A 168 29.29 10.73 11.92
N LEU A 169 28.90 11.84 12.52
CA LEU A 169 27.87 11.86 13.57
C LEU A 169 26.48 11.56 12.99
N ALA A 170 26.11 12.25 11.92
CA ALA A 170 24.82 12.06 11.25
C ALA A 170 24.69 10.64 10.69
N GLN A 171 25.77 10.09 10.13
CA GLN A 171 25.82 8.71 9.65
C GLN A 171 25.72 7.69 10.79
N THR A 172 26.34 7.95 11.95
CA THR A 172 26.24 7.06 13.12
C THR A 172 24.81 7.06 13.69
N MET A 173 24.19 8.25 13.80
CA MET A 173 22.79 8.37 14.23
C MET A 173 21.84 7.69 13.24
N PHE A 174 22.00 7.93 11.94
CA PHE A 174 21.23 7.29 10.88
C PHE A 174 21.33 5.76 10.96
N ASN A 175 22.54 5.22 11.07
CA ASN A 175 22.75 3.77 11.19
C ASN A 175 22.10 3.22 12.46
N ARG A 176 22.19 3.92 13.60
CA ARG A 176 21.56 3.50 14.86
C ARG A 176 20.04 3.51 14.77
N PHE A 177 19.43 4.54 14.18
CA PHE A 177 17.99 4.60 13.94
C PHE A 177 17.55 3.49 12.99
N ARG A 178 18.29 3.24 11.91
CA ARG A 178 18.03 2.16 10.96
C ARG A 178 18.11 0.78 11.62
N GLU A 179 19.15 0.51 12.39
CA GLU A 179 19.28 -0.74 13.15
C GLU A 179 18.16 -0.93 14.16
N ASN A 180 17.76 0.13 14.85
CA ASN A 180 16.63 0.09 15.77
C ASN A 180 15.33 -0.19 15.02
N ALA A 181 15.08 0.47 13.89
CA ALA A 181 13.90 0.22 13.05
C ALA A 181 13.87 -1.23 12.52
N LEU A 182 15.02 -1.78 12.10
CA LEU A 182 15.15 -3.16 11.66
C LEU A 182 14.95 -4.18 12.80
N LYS A 183 15.49 -3.89 14.00
CA LYS A 183 15.28 -4.71 15.21
C LYS A 183 13.82 -4.69 15.65
N SER A 184 13.15 -3.54 15.55
CA SER A 184 11.70 -3.40 15.79
C SER A 184 10.87 -4.18 14.79
N LYS A 185 11.22 -4.15 13.49
CA LYS A 185 10.56 -4.95 12.43
C LYS A 185 10.66 -6.46 12.70
N LYS A 186 11.81 -6.95 13.17
CA LYS A 186 12.04 -8.38 13.49
C LYS A 186 11.33 -8.87 14.76
N LYS A 187 10.96 -7.97 15.69
CA LYS A 187 10.28 -8.30 16.95
C LYS A 187 8.75 -8.15 16.91
N LYS A 188 8.15 -7.84 15.76
CA LYS A 188 6.70 -7.62 15.64
C LYS A 188 5.92 -8.94 15.79
N SER A 189 5.61 -9.30 17.03
CA SER A 189 4.20 -9.63 17.30
C SER A 189 3.38 -8.41 16.91
N MET A 190 2.26 -8.60 16.20
CA MET A 190 1.49 -7.50 15.63
C MET A 190 1.05 -6.55 16.76
N ASP A 191 1.73 -5.41 16.92
CA ASP A 191 1.40 -4.41 17.94
C ASP A 191 -0.03 -3.97 17.66
N GLY A 192 -0.95 -4.31 18.57
CA GLY A 192 -2.39 -4.06 18.42
C GLY A 192 -2.68 -2.59 18.11
N ASN A 193 -1.81 -1.67 18.52
CA ASN A 193 -1.94 -0.25 18.22
C ASN A 193 -1.88 0.11 16.73
N TYR A 194 -1.33 -0.77 15.89
CA TYR A 194 -1.22 -0.61 14.43
C TYR A 194 -2.27 -1.43 13.66
N THR A 195 -3.30 -1.95 14.32
CA THR A 195 -4.48 -2.45 13.60
C THR A 195 -5.25 -1.27 13.00
N LEU A 196 -5.85 -1.47 11.83
CA LEU A 196 -6.55 -0.39 11.10
C LEU A 196 -7.59 0.33 11.97
N ASP A 197 -8.33 -0.41 12.79
CA ASP A 197 -9.34 0.15 13.68
C ASP A 197 -8.74 1.02 14.80
N ASN A 198 -7.58 0.62 15.36
CA ASN A 198 -6.84 1.45 16.32
C ASN A 198 -6.23 2.68 15.66
N MET A 199 -5.71 2.54 14.44
CA MET A 199 -5.20 3.67 13.66
C MET A 199 -6.32 4.69 13.42
N ILE A 200 -7.50 4.26 12.97
CA ILE A 200 -8.65 5.14 12.74
C ILE A 200 -9.06 5.84 14.03
N ARG A 201 -9.24 5.10 15.14
CA ARG A 201 -9.60 5.69 16.45
C ARG A 201 -8.59 6.74 16.89
N LYS A 202 -7.30 6.40 16.83
CA LYS A 202 -6.21 7.29 17.26
C LYS A 202 -6.12 8.53 16.38
N TYR A 203 -6.26 8.38 15.08
CA TYR A 203 -6.24 9.49 14.14
C TYR A 203 -7.43 10.41 14.41
N CYS A 204 -8.66 9.89 14.40
CA CYS A 204 -9.88 10.68 14.59
C CYS A 204 -9.96 11.39 15.94
N THR A 205 -9.29 10.86 16.98
CA THR A 205 -9.31 11.46 18.32
C THR A 205 -8.30 12.59 18.49
N HIS A 206 -7.16 12.53 17.80
CA HIS A 206 -5.99 13.35 18.15
C HIS A 206 -5.37 14.13 16.99
N ASN A 207 -5.84 13.96 15.77
CA ASN A 207 -5.34 14.78 14.67
C ASN A 207 -5.68 16.26 14.88
N LYS A 208 -4.83 17.15 14.35
CA LYS A 208 -4.99 18.60 14.44
C LYS A 208 -5.77 19.21 13.26
N VAL A 209 -6.19 18.37 12.31
CA VAL A 209 -6.70 18.79 10.98
C VAL A 209 -8.21 18.60 10.81
N GLY A 210 -8.94 18.27 11.88
CA GLY A 210 -10.40 18.17 11.87
C GLY A 210 -10.97 16.91 11.21
N ILE A 211 -10.12 15.91 10.94
CA ILE A 211 -10.61 14.58 10.53
C ILE A 211 -11.26 13.92 11.75
N ASN A 212 -12.42 13.32 11.58
CA ASN A 212 -13.17 12.70 12.65
C ASN A 212 -13.88 11.46 12.12
N ILE A 213 -14.56 10.74 13.01
CA ILE A 213 -15.20 9.48 12.66
C ILE A 213 -16.31 9.62 11.60
N LEU A 214 -16.80 10.83 11.32
CA LEU A 214 -17.85 11.05 10.31
C LEU A 214 -17.26 11.19 8.91
N ASN A 215 -16.11 11.86 8.76
CA ASN A 215 -15.50 12.16 7.45
C ASN A 215 -14.34 11.23 7.07
N VAL A 216 -13.72 10.52 8.02
CA VAL A 216 -12.60 9.60 7.76
C VAL A 216 -12.95 8.53 6.72
N TRP A 217 -14.22 8.14 6.64
CA TRP A 217 -14.71 7.10 5.73
C TRP A 217 -14.59 7.47 4.26
N ASP A 218 -14.57 8.76 3.93
CA ASP A 218 -14.50 9.26 2.55
C ASP A 218 -13.05 9.38 2.05
N MET A 219 -12.07 9.17 2.94
CA MET A 219 -10.67 9.06 2.57
C MET A 219 -10.39 7.73 1.87
N THR A 220 -9.55 7.78 0.83
CA THR A 220 -8.94 6.58 0.25
C THR A 220 -8.04 5.89 1.27
N TYR A 221 -7.84 4.58 1.12
CA TYR A 221 -6.91 3.86 1.96
C TYR A 221 -5.51 4.49 1.93
N TYR A 222 -5.04 4.88 0.74
CA TYR A 222 -3.77 5.58 0.57
C TYR A 222 -3.70 6.89 1.35
N GLN A 223 -4.69 7.77 1.16
CA GLN A 223 -4.78 9.06 1.85
C GLN A 223 -4.74 8.85 3.36
N PHE A 224 -5.51 7.88 3.89
CA PHE A 224 -5.54 7.60 5.31
C PHE A 224 -4.17 7.13 5.84
N ILE A 225 -3.52 6.17 5.17
CA ILE A 225 -2.19 5.69 5.59
C ILE A 225 -1.14 6.80 5.53
N SER A 226 -1.12 7.58 4.45
CA SER A 226 -0.20 8.71 4.27
C SER A 226 -0.39 9.77 5.36
N MET A 227 -1.62 10.21 5.59
CA MET A 227 -1.93 11.21 6.61
C MET A 227 -1.72 10.69 8.04
N PHE A 228 -1.95 9.40 8.29
CA PHE A 228 -1.66 8.80 9.58
C PHE A 228 -0.16 8.79 9.88
N ASN A 229 0.67 8.46 8.88
CA ASN A 229 2.12 8.52 9.02
C ASN A 229 2.62 9.94 9.30
N GLU A 230 2.08 10.95 8.62
CA GLU A 230 2.38 12.36 8.91
C GLU A 230 1.94 12.77 10.32
N TYR A 231 0.80 12.28 10.79
CA TYR A 231 0.40 12.48 12.18
C TYR A 231 1.37 11.85 13.18
N LEU A 232 1.87 10.63 12.90
CA LEU A 232 2.89 10.00 13.75
C LEU A 232 4.19 10.82 13.77
N ASN A 233 4.65 11.30 12.62
CA ASN A 233 5.82 12.16 12.49
C ASN A 233 5.63 13.46 13.27
N GLY A 234 4.50 14.14 13.09
CA GLY A 234 4.15 15.37 13.81
C GLY A 234 4.12 15.17 15.33
N ARG A 235 3.57 14.06 15.82
CA ARG A 235 3.60 13.74 17.26
C ARG A 235 5.01 13.49 17.78
N GLN A 236 5.88 12.89 16.98
CA GLN A 236 7.27 12.69 17.35
C GLN A 236 8.01 14.02 17.46
N HIS A 237 7.74 14.97 16.55
CA HIS A 237 8.26 16.33 16.65
C HIS A 237 7.75 17.05 17.90
N ASP A 238 6.44 17.03 18.17
CA ASP A 238 5.86 17.63 19.37
C ASP A 238 6.50 17.06 20.66
N PHE A 239 6.73 15.74 20.71
CA PHE A 239 7.38 15.09 21.85
C PHE A 239 8.84 15.53 22.02
N ASN A 240 9.59 15.58 20.92
CA ASN A 240 10.98 16.04 20.94
C ASN A 240 11.08 17.50 21.38
N ASP A 241 10.17 18.37 20.91
CA ASP A 241 10.11 19.78 21.30
C ASP A 241 9.76 19.94 22.78
N MET A 242 8.78 19.18 23.27
CA MET A 242 8.42 19.17 24.70
C MET A 242 9.58 18.67 25.57
N MET A 243 10.32 17.65 25.12
CA MET A 243 11.51 17.16 25.81
C MET A 243 12.61 18.23 25.84
N ALA A 244 12.86 18.90 24.72
CA ALA A 244 13.84 20.00 24.65
C ALA A 244 13.46 21.17 25.58
N ALA A 245 12.19 21.58 25.58
CA ALA A 245 11.69 22.66 26.43
C ALA A 245 11.79 22.35 27.93
N ASN A 246 11.47 21.11 28.34
CA ASN A 246 11.52 20.71 29.75
C ASN A 246 12.94 20.39 30.26
N THR A 247 13.86 20.03 29.35
CA THR A 247 15.25 19.74 29.73
C THR A 247 16.10 21.02 29.81
N PHE A 248 15.72 22.07 29.08
CA PHE A 248 16.47 23.32 29.04
C PHE A 248 15.55 24.52 29.28
N SER A 249 15.47 24.99 30.54
CA SER A 249 14.94 26.33 30.84
C SER A 249 16.06 27.34 30.55
N TYR A 250 15.97 28.05 29.42
CA TYR A 250 16.84 29.19 29.15
C TYR A 250 16.31 30.41 29.90
N LYS A 251 17.07 30.91 30.88
CA LYS A 251 16.68 32.09 31.67
C LYS A 251 16.79 33.39 30.89
N LYS A 252 17.55 33.41 29.78
CA LYS A 252 17.74 34.56 28.89
C LYS A 252 17.65 34.12 27.42
N TYR A 253 17.08 34.98 26.57
CA TYR A 253 16.93 34.75 25.13
C TYR A 253 18.27 34.46 24.41
N SER A 254 19.37 35.05 24.90
CA SER A 254 20.74 34.84 24.39
C SER A 254 21.28 33.42 24.58
N ASP A 255 20.67 32.63 25.46
CA ASP A 255 21.18 31.31 25.84
C ASP A 255 20.62 30.20 24.92
N TYR A 256 19.59 30.51 24.12
CA TYR A 256 18.99 29.58 23.17
C TYR A 256 19.92 29.38 21.96
N ASN A 257 20.67 28.27 21.98
CA ASN A 257 21.51 27.86 20.87
C ASN A 257 21.07 26.46 20.37
N PRO A 258 20.32 26.39 19.25
CA PRO A 258 19.84 25.13 18.67
C PRO A 258 20.95 24.11 18.40
N MET A 259 22.17 24.57 18.07
CA MET A 259 23.30 23.68 17.78
C MET A 259 24.04 23.22 19.04
N GLY A 260 23.82 23.87 20.19
CA GLY A 260 24.32 23.41 21.49
C GLY A 260 23.62 22.15 21.99
N PHE A 261 22.34 21.98 21.65
CA PHE A 261 21.51 20.82 22.00
C PHE A 261 22.11 19.49 21.51
N ILE A 262 22.53 19.44 20.25
CA ILE A 262 23.09 18.23 19.61
C ILE A 262 24.43 17.82 20.24
N LYS A 263 25.20 18.76 20.79
CA LYS A 263 26.47 18.46 21.48
C LYS A 263 26.26 17.80 22.85
N LYS A 264 25.22 18.16 23.60
CA LYS A 264 24.99 17.67 24.99
C LYS A 264 24.33 16.30 25.06
N LEU A 265 23.62 15.86 24.03
CA LEU A 265 23.05 14.50 23.94
C LEU A 265 24.10 13.40 23.68
N ASN A 266 25.37 13.77 23.48
CA ASN A 266 26.49 12.88 23.16
C ASN A 266 27.52 12.75 24.31
N MET A 267 27.16 13.12 25.54
CA MET A 267 27.81 12.63 26.77
C MET A 267 26.92 11.56 27.39
#